data_AF-A0A7C2SUD7-F1
#
_entry.id   AF-A0A7C2SUD7-F1
#
_cell.length_a   1.000
_cell.length_b   1.000
_cell.length_c   1.000
_cell.angle_alpha   90.00
_cell.angle_beta   90.00
_cell.angle_gamma   90.00
#
_symmetry.space_group_name_H-M   'P 1'
#
loop_
_entity.id
_entity.type
_entity.pdbx_description
1 polymer ?
#
loop_
_entity_poly.entity_id
_entity_poly.type
_entity_poly.pdbx_seq_one_letter_code
_entity_poly.pdbx_strand_id
1 'polypeptide(L)' 'MYNYQKSNRYFAHVADDIKDITADELETLGATGIKEAYKGVYFNASQKVLYKINLHSALISRS' A
#
# COMPACT_ATOMS: atom_id res chain seq x y z
N MET A 1 15.61 -15.08 5.93
CA MET A 1 14.19 -15.52 5.89
C MET A 1 13.45 -14.71 6.96
N TYR A 2 12.79 -13.62 6.58
CA TYR A 2 12.15 -12.72 7.55
C TYR A 2 10.66 -13.06 7.68
N ASN A 3 10.30 -13.62 8.83
CA ASN A 3 8.94 -13.98 9.22
C ASN A 3 8.09 -12.72 9.48
N TYR A 4 7.57 -12.07 8.43
CA TYR A 4 6.68 -10.91 8.59
C TYR A 4 5.28 -11.15 8.06
N GLN A 5 4.71 -12.34 8.22
CA GLN A 5 3.38 -12.60 7.66
C GLN A 5 2.58 -13.54 8.56
N LYS A 6 1.74 -12.94 9.42
CA LYS A 6 0.50 -13.61 9.85
C LYS A 6 -0.78 -12.93 9.33
N SER A 7 -0.69 -11.70 8.81
CA SER A 7 -1.89 -10.99 8.31
C SER A 7 -1.71 -10.22 7.00
N ASN A 8 -0.49 -10.10 6.44
CA ASN A 8 -0.20 -9.40 5.16
C ASN A 8 -0.78 -7.99 5.03
N ARG A 9 -1.13 -7.35 6.15
CA ARG A 9 -1.85 -6.08 6.19
C ARG A 9 -0.88 -4.93 6.43
N TYR A 10 -0.97 -3.91 5.60
CA TYR A 10 -0.13 -2.72 5.59
C TYR A 10 -0.99 -1.47 5.58
N PHE A 11 -0.37 -0.34 5.92
CA PHE A 11 -0.99 0.98 5.92
C PHE A 11 -0.10 1.96 5.17
N ALA A 12 -0.67 2.63 4.17
CA ALA A 12 -0.03 3.73 3.46
C ALA A 12 -0.59 5.05 3.97
N HIS A 13 0.29 5.95 4.39
CA HIS A 13 -0.08 7.33 4.72
C HIS A 13 -0.17 8.09 3.39
N VAL A 14 -1.37 8.59 3.08
CA VAL A 14 -1.62 9.33 1.85
C VAL A 14 -2.48 10.56 2.16
N ALA A 15 -2.26 11.63 1.41
CA ALA A 15 -3.13 12.80 1.49
C ALA A 15 -4.54 12.45 1.00
N ASP A 16 -5.56 13.15 1.53
CA ASP A 16 -6.96 12.85 1.24
C ASP A 16 -7.27 12.95 -0.27
N ASP A 17 -6.76 13.99 -0.93
CA ASP A 17 -6.88 14.24 -2.38
C ASP A 17 -6.34 13.13 -3.29
N ILE A 18 -5.46 12.25 -2.80
CA ILE A 18 -4.82 11.19 -3.60
C ILE A 18 -5.20 9.79 -3.15
N LYS A 19 -6.16 9.64 -2.22
CA LYS A 19 -6.59 8.34 -1.71
C LYS A 19 -7.12 7.44 -2.81
N ASP A 20 -8.00 7.97 -3.65
CA ASP A 20 -8.65 7.24 -4.72
C ASP A 20 -7.61 6.74 -5.73
N ILE A 21 -6.67 7.62 -6.11
CA ILE A 21 -5.56 7.31 -7.01
C ILE A 21 -4.65 6.25 -6.39
N THR A 22 -4.35 6.37 -5.10
CA THR A 22 -3.50 5.40 -4.40
C THR A 22 -4.19 4.05 -4.26
N ALA A 23 -5.51 4.02 -4.02
CA ALA A 23 -6.28 2.80 -3.96
C ALA A 23 -6.26 2.06 -5.30
N ASP A 24 -6.50 2.77 -6.41
CA ASP A 24 -6.46 2.20 -7.76
C ASP A 24 -5.05 1.69 -8.14
N GLU A 25 -4.01 2.44 -7.78
CA GLU A 25 -2.63 2.02 -7.99
C GLU A 25 -2.29 0.78 -7.17
N LEU A 26 -2.68 0.74 -5.89
CA LEU A 26 -2.49 -0.42 -5.03
C LEU A 26 -3.20 -1.65 -5.59
N GLU A 27 -4.43 -1.51 -6.07
CA GLU A 27 -5.19 -2.59 -6.72
C GLU A 27 -4.48 -3.09 -7.98
N THR A 28 -4.03 -2.18 -8.83
CA THR A 28 -3.28 -2.47 -10.06
C THR A 28 -1.96 -3.19 -9.78
N LEU A 29 -1.28 -2.85 -8.69
CA LEU A 29 -0.05 -3.51 -8.24
C LEU A 29 -0.28 -4.89 -7.62
N GLY A 30 -1.55 -5.26 -7.37
CA GLY A 30 -1.99 -6.55 -6.83
C GLY A 30 -2.23 -6.55 -5.32
N ALA A 31 -2.43 -5.38 -4.71
CA ALA A 31 -2.92 -5.29 -3.35
C ALA A 31 -4.42 -5.63 -3.29
N THR A 32 -4.87 -6.10 -2.14
CA THR A 32 -6.25 -6.59 -1.94
C THR A 32 -6.79 -6.15 -0.60
N GLY A 33 -8.11 -6.10 -0.44
CA GLY A 33 -8.72 -5.66 0.82
C GLY A 33 -8.37 -4.21 1.17
N ILE A 34 -8.43 -3.36 0.14
CA ILE A 34 -8.15 -1.94 0.22
C ILE A 34 -9.27 -1.28 1.03
N LYS A 35 -8.89 -0.50 2.04
CA LYS A 35 -9.81 0.20 2.92
C LYS A 35 -9.25 1.56 3.24
N GLU A 36 -9.90 2.59 2.72
CA GLU A 36 -9.61 3.98 3.06
C GLU A 36 -9.85 4.23 4.55
N ALA A 37 -8.97 5.02 5.14
CA ALA A 37 -9.03 5.43 6.53
C ALA A 37 -8.63 6.90 6.68
N TYR A 38 -8.74 7.43 7.90
CA TYR A 38 -8.34 8.80 8.17
C TYR A 38 -6.84 9.00 7.87
N LYS A 39 -6.52 9.90 6.93
CA LYS A 39 -5.16 10.16 6.43
C LYS A 39 -4.43 8.95 5.83
N GLY A 40 -5.12 7.98 5.27
CA GLY A 40 -4.41 6.87 4.64
C GLY A 40 -5.29 5.78 4.06
N VAL A 41 -4.65 4.70 3.64
CA VAL A 41 -5.30 3.51 3.07
C VAL A 41 -4.67 2.26 3.68
N TYR A 42 -5.51 1.37 4.21
CA TYR A 42 -5.13 0.02 4.60
C TYR A 42 -5.24 -0.89 3.39
N PHE A 43 -4.29 -1.81 3.24
CA PHE A 43 -4.32 -2.81 2.17
C PHE A 43 -3.62 -4.09 2.61
N ASN A 44 -3.94 -5.20 1.96
CA ASN A 44 -3.20 -6.44 2.11
C ASN A 44 -2.33 -6.68 0.87
N ALA A 45 -1.07 -7.06 1.08
CA ALA A 45 -0.13 -7.34 0.00
C ALA A 45 0.71 -8.57 0.30
N SER A 46 1.00 -9.37 -0.72
CA SER A 46 2.06 -10.36 -0.62
C SER A 46 3.43 -9.67 -0.60
N GLN A 47 4.48 -10.36 -0.15
CA GLN A 47 5.83 -9.78 -0.14
C GLN A 47 6.27 -9.29 -1.54
N LYS A 48 5.90 -10.02 -2.60
CA LYS A 48 6.18 -9.63 -4.00
C LYS A 48 5.46 -8.33 -4.38
N VAL A 49 4.20 -8.17 -3.97
CA VAL A 49 3.41 -6.95 -4.19
C VAL A 49 3.98 -5.80 -3.38
N LEU A 50 4.38 -6.02 -2.13
CA LEU A 50 5.02 -5.00 -1.30
C LEU A 50 6.34 -4.49 -1.91
N TYR A 51 7.14 -5.39 -2.50
CA TYR A 51 8.35 -5.01 -3.24
C TYR A 51 8.02 -4.15 -4.47
N LYS A 52 6.97 -4.51 -5.23
CA LYS A 52 6.51 -3.70 -6.37
C LYS A 52 6.04 -2.32 -5.91
N ILE A 53 5.21 -2.26 -4.87
CA ILE A 53 4.73 -1.01 -4.28
C ILE A 53 5.92 -0.16 -3.86
N ASN A 54 6.89 -0.68 -3.09
CA ASN A 54 8.06 0.10 -2.68
C ASN A 54 8.92 0.59 -3.87
N LEU A 55 9.05 -0.22 -4.92
CA LEU A 55 9.79 0.16 -6.13
C LEU A 55 9.08 1.27 -6.91
N HIS A 56 7.75 1.23 -6.99
CA HIS A 56 6.92 2.26 -7.62
C HIS A 56 6.76 3.51 -6.74
N SER A 57 6.78 3.34 -5.41
CA SER A 57 6.71 4.41 -4.40
C SER A 57 8.00 5.22 -4.28
N ALA A 58 8.99 5.08 -5.18
CA ALA A 58 10.10 6.02 -5.26
C ALA A 58 9.65 7.48 -5.53
N LEU A 59 8.40 7.68 -5.93
CA LEU A 59 7.73 8.98 -6.04
C LEU A 59 7.04 9.47 -4.75
N ILE A 60 6.87 8.60 -3.75
CA ILE A 60 6.26 8.94 -2.46
C ILE A 60 7.41 9.24 -1.50
N SER A 61 7.77 10.52 -1.44
CA SER A 61 8.79 11.09 -0.57
C SER A 61 8.64 10.58 0.87
N ARG A 62 9.70 9.98 1.42
CA ARG A 62 9.86 9.78 2.86
C ARG A 62 10.31 11.11 3.47
N SER A 63 9.35 11.92 3.88
CA SER A 63 9.56 13.08 4.76
C SER A 63 8.62 13.00 5.94
#